data_AF-A0A174NC36-F1
#
_entry.id   AF-A0A174NC36-F1
#
_cell.length_a   1.000
_cell.length_b   1.000
_cell.length_c   1.000
_cell.angle_alpha   90.00
_cell.angle_beta   90.00
_cell.angle_gamma   90.00
#
_symmetry.space_group_name_H-M   'P 1'
#
loop_
_entity.id
_entity.type
_entity.pdbx_description
1 polymer ?
#
loop_
_entity_poly.entity_id
_entity_poly.type
_entity_poly.pdbx_seq_one_letter_code
_entity_poly.pdbx_strand_id
1 'polypeptide(L)'
;MKKTFLLMAITVVTASAVHAQGVSVTYNHDSPKQNQITVMETGAGALSPDLYYTLLHNSYKKSAAVKNKLAFRTLASVNLYNQVAEAEAIDSALVSRAKIEALNVADRQVDLAWIAEGDKINGQMERFKRNIDRILPAGGTPDDKERWMEYYHVYQSAVKVTRDAYMPNAQRKKEYLRIYEDVTRQNGILVGYLARRQNATMTGNLLNATDERNLNKGSIVREAVTRWNESRFAVRGSQADGGTGGGEVDETVNKGN
;
A
#
# COMPACT_ATOMS: atom_id res chain seq x y z
N MET A 1 23.43 -24.94 13.23
CA MET A 1 21.95 -25.00 13.34
C MET A 1 21.37 -26.09 12.43
N LYS A 2 21.72 -27.37 12.64
CA LYS A 2 21.39 -28.48 11.72
C LYS A 2 20.79 -29.73 12.41
N LYS A 3 20.20 -29.59 13.60
CA LYS A 3 19.58 -30.72 14.33
C LYS A 3 18.16 -30.45 14.84
N THR A 4 17.60 -29.28 14.59
CA THR A 4 16.24 -28.91 15.04
C THR A 4 15.18 -28.99 13.94
N PHE A 5 15.57 -29.21 12.69
CA PHE A 5 14.62 -29.35 11.57
C PHE A 5 14.17 -30.80 11.28
N LEU A 6 14.77 -31.81 11.94
CA LEU A 6 14.41 -33.21 11.71
C LEU A 6 13.21 -33.69 12.55
N LEU A 7 12.81 -32.93 13.58
CA LEU A 7 11.71 -33.33 14.46
C LEU A 7 10.32 -32.84 14.00
N MET A 8 10.24 -31.95 13.01
CA MET A 8 8.97 -31.38 12.54
C MET A 8 8.42 -32.04 11.27
N ALA A 9 9.16 -32.99 10.69
CA ALA A 9 8.74 -33.78 9.52
C ALA A 9 8.18 -35.17 9.88
N ILE A 10 8.16 -35.53 11.17
CA ILE A 10 7.73 -36.87 11.65
C ILE A 10 6.30 -36.83 12.23
N THR A 11 5.67 -35.67 12.38
CA THR A 11 4.37 -35.54 13.08
C THR A 11 3.13 -35.38 12.20
N VAL A 12 3.21 -35.46 10.87
CA VAL A 12 2.04 -35.22 9.98
C VAL A 12 1.70 -36.38 9.02
N VAL A 13 2.37 -37.53 9.08
CA VAL A 13 2.06 -38.68 8.19
C VAL A 13 1.30 -39.83 8.89
N THR A 14 0.90 -39.69 10.16
CA THR A 14 0.14 -40.74 10.85
C THR A 14 -1.36 -40.80 10.51
N ALA A 15 -1.83 -40.09 9.48
CA ALA A 15 -3.27 -39.98 9.17
C ALA A 15 -3.72 -40.67 7.87
N SER A 16 -2.91 -41.47 7.19
CA SER A 16 -3.41 -42.20 6.01
C SER A 16 -2.86 -43.61 5.90
N ALA A 17 -3.81 -44.54 5.71
CA ALA A 17 -3.62 -45.93 5.31
C ALA A 17 -2.93 -46.86 6.33
N VAL A 18 -3.55 -47.05 7.50
CA VAL A 18 -3.60 -48.42 8.04
C VAL A 18 -4.68 -49.13 7.24
N HIS A 19 -4.27 -49.72 6.12
CA HIS A 19 -5.05 -50.78 5.51
C HIS A 19 -5.33 -51.82 6.59
N ALA A 20 -6.60 -52.07 6.89
CA ALA A 20 -7.07 -53.20 7.67
C ALA A 20 -6.78 -54.49 6.86
N GLN A 21 -5.51 -54.89 6.83
CA GLN A 21 -5.09 -56.19 6.31
C GLN A 21 -5.20 -57.20 7.44
N GLY A 22 -6.23 -58.02 7.38
CA GLY A 22 -6.06 -59.45 7.65
C GLY A 22 -6.19 -59.96 9.08
N VAL A 23 -7.01 -59.35 9.94
CA VAL A 23 -7.62 -60.14 11.03
C VAL A 23 -9.00 -60.55 10.57
N SER A 24 -9.07 -61.62 9.79
CA SER A 24 -10.28 -62.44 9.81
C SER A 24 -10.42 -62.91 11.25
N VAL A 25 -11.35 -62.31 11.99
CA VAL A 25 -11.75 -62.82 13.29
C VAL A 25 -12.46 -64.14 13.02
N THR A 26 -11.69 -65.22 12.86
CA THR A 26 -12.18 -66.59 12.94
C THR A 26 -12.40 -66.92 14.41
N TYR A 27 -13.28 -66.14 15.06
CA TYR A 27 -13.79 -66.48 16.38
C TYR A 27 -14.95 -67.43 16.14
N ASN A 28 -14.64 -68.73 16.21
CA ASN A 28 -15.64 -69.77 16.28
C ASN A 28 -16.35 -69.56 17.63
N HIS A 29 -17.42 -68.76 17.65
CA HIS A 29 -18.16 -68.51 18.87
C HIS A 29 -18.63 -69.87 19.39
N ASP A 30 -18.21 -70.22 20.60
CA ASP A 30 -18.78 -71.33 21.36
C ASP A 30 -20.30 -71.20 21.30
N SER A 31 -20.98 -72.09 20.56
CA SER A 31 -22.41 -72.02 20.24
C SER A 31 -23.29 -71.71 21.46
N PRO A 32 -23.04 -72.29 22.65
CA PRO A 32 -23.70 -71.92 23.91
C PRO A 32 -23.54 -70.45 24.30
N LYS A 33 -22.34 -69.87 24.19
CA LYS A 33 -22.08 -68.47 24.52
C LYS A 33 -22.72 -67.53 23.51
N GLN A 34 -22.70 -67.91 22.23
CA GLN A 34 -23.40 -67.17 21.18
C GLN A 34 -24.91 -67.16 21.46
N ASN A 35 -25.48 -68.33 21.77
CA ASN A 35 -26.89 -68.44 22.15
C ASN A 35 -27.24 -67.65 23.41
N GLN A 36 -26.35 -67.62 24.41
CA GLN A 36 -26.55 -66.82 25.62
C GLN A 36 -26.59 -65.31 25.31
N ILE A 37 -25.68 -64.83 24.45
CA ILE A 37 -25.68 -63.44 23.99
C ILE A 37 -26.94 -63.16 23.19
N THR A 38 -27.34 -64.02 22.24
CA THR A 38 -28.55 -63.83 21.44
C THR A 38 -29.81 -63.77 22.31
N VAL A 39 -29.94 -64.66 23.31
CA VAL A 39 -31.06 -64.61 24.26
C VAL A 39 -31.05 -63.32 25.09
N MET A 40 -29.88 -62.88 25.56
CA MET A 40 -29.76 -61.65 26.35
C MET A 40 -30.02 -60.38 25.52
N GLU A 41 -29.64 -60.38 24.24
CA GLU A 41 -29.73 -59.21 23.37
C GLU A 41 -31.05 -59.09 22.64
N THR A 42 -31.61 -60.19 22.15
CA THR A 42 -32.80 -60.19 21.29
C THR A 42 -34.00 -60.90 21.93
N GLY A 43 -33.79 -61.65 23.01
CA GLY A 43 -34.82 -62.52 23.59
C GLY A 43 -35.17 -63.74 22.73
N ALA A 44 -34.48 -63.95 21.60
CA ALA A 44 -34.72 -65.05 20.67
C ALA A 44 -33.46 -65.93 20.56
N GLY A 45 -33.54 -67.20 20.97
CA GLY A 45 -32.44 -68.15 20.87
C GLY A 45 -32.83 -69.57 21.26
N ALA A 46 -32.04 -70.57 20.87
CA ALA A 46 -32.31 -72.01 21.04
C ALA A 46 -32.40 -72.48 22.51
N LEU A 47 -31.99 -71.62 23.45
CA LEU A 47 -32.12 -71.80 24.89
C LEU A 47 -33.27 -70.92 25.39
N SER A 48 -34.46 -71.05 24.81
CA SER A 48 -35.68 -70.48 25.38
C SER A 48 -36.31 -71.51 26.32
N PRO A 49 -36.26 -71.32 27.64
CA PRO A 49 -37.06 -72.09 28.59
C PRO A 49 -38.52 -71.67 28.42
N ASP A 50 -39.13 -71.93 27.26
CA ASP A 50 -40.43 -71.37 26.91
C ASP A 50 -41.48 -71.80 27.93
N LEU A 51 -41.37 -73.05 28.39
CA LEU A 51 -42.13 -73.59 29.50
C LEU A 51 -41.92 -72.83 30.82
N TYR A 52 -40.68 -72.60 31.26
CA TYR A 52 -40.38 -71.86 32.50
C TYR A 52 -40.85 -70.40 32.45
N TYR A 53 -40.64 -69.70 31.33
CA TYR A 53 -41.09 -68.32 31.18
C TYR A 53 -42.61 -68.21 31.00
N THR A 54 -43.26 -69.20 30.40
CA THR A 54 -44.73 -69.23 30.28
C THR A 54 -45.40 -69.57 31.60
N LEU A 55 -44.83 -70.48 32.39
CA LEU A 55 -45.40 -70.92 33.66
C LEU A 55 -45.10 -69.96 34.82
N LEU A 56 -43.88 -69.42 34.92
CA LEU A 56 -43.43 -68.67 36.10
C LEU A 56 -43.15 -67.18 35.83
N HIS A 57 -42.91 -66.76 34.58
CA HIS A 57 -42.47 -65.39 34.25
C HIS A 57 -43.18 -64.81 33.02
N ASN A 58 -44.49 -65.03 32.90
CA ASN A 58 -45.29 -64.71 31.70
C ASN A 58 -45.35 -63.19 31.40
N SER A 59 -45.41 -62.36 32.44
CA SER A 59 -45.38 -60.89 32.29
C SER A 59 -44.07 -60.39 31.70
N TYR A 60 -42.95 -61.04 32.02
CA TYR A 60 -41.65 -60.76 31.41
C TYR A 60 -41.63 -61.20 29.95
N LYS A 61 -42.09 -62.42 29.64
CA LYS A 61 -42.21 -62.94 28.26
C LYS A 61 -42.99 -61.98 27.34
N LYS A 62 -44.11 -61.44 27.81
CA LYS A 62 -44.95 -60.49 27.06
C LYS A 62 -44.30 -59.13 26.80
N SER A 63 -43.33 -58.70 27.62
CA SER A 63 -42.69 -57.38 27.51
C SER A 63 -41.24 -57.41 27.03
N ALA A 64 -40.62 -58.59 26.97
CA ALA A 64 -39.21 -58.77 26.60
C ALA A 64 -38.92 -58.30 25.17
N ALA A 65 -39.81 -58.56 24.21
CA ALA A 65 -39.66 -58.10 22.83
C ALA A 65 -39.73 -56.57 22.70
N VAL A 66 -40.55 -55.90 23.52
CA VAL A 66 -40.67 -54.43 23.52
C VAL A 66 -39.49 -53.76 24.24
N LYS A 67 -38.95 -54.42 25.26
CA LYS A 67 -37.74 -53.97 25.99
C LYS A 67 -36.44 -54.42 25.33
N ASN A 68 -36.53 -54.99 24.14
CA ASN A 68 -35.40 -55.55 23.41
C ASN A 68 -34.40 -54.43 23.04
N LYS A 69 -33.15 -54.61 23.48
CA LYS A 69 -32.07 -53.64 23.26
C LYS A 69 -31.70 -53.51 21.78
N LEU A 70 -31.99 -54.52 20.96
CA LEU A 70 -31.76 -54.52 19.52
C LEU A 70 -32.50 -53.37 18.83
N ALA A 71 -33.77 -53.12 19.16
CA ALA A 71 -34.56 -52.06 18.52
C ALA A 71 -33.95 -50.67 18.78
N PHE A 72 -33.51 -50.41 20.02
CA PHE A 72 -32.80 -49.17 20.37
C PHE A 72 -31.44 -49.06 19.66
N ARG A 73 -30.69 -50.16 19.53
CA ARG A 73 -29.42 -50.17 18.78
C ARG A 73 -29.64 -49.93 17.30
N THR A 74 -30.66 -50.52 16.68
CA THR A 74 -30.97 -50.32 15.26
C THR A 74 -31.36 -48.87 15.00
N LEU A 75 -32.23 -48.28 15.82
CA LEU A 75 -32.60 -46.87 15.70
C LEU A 75 -31.40 -45.93 15.92
N ALA A 76 -30.57 -46.20 16.94
CA ALA A 76 -29.34 -45.45 17.16
C ALA A 76 -28.37 -45.59 15.97
N SER A 77 -28.24 -46.80 15.41
CA SER A 77 -27.38 -47.06 14.25
C SER A 77 -27.87 -46.34 12.99
N VAL A 78 -29.18 -46.29 12.75
CA VAL A 78 -29.78 -45.50 11.65
C VAL A 78 -29.48 -44.01 11.81
N ASN A 79 -29.59 -43.48 13.04
CA ASN A 79 -29.24 -42.09 13.32
C ASN A 79 -27.75 -41.80 13.15
N LEU A 80 -26.86 -42.76 13.40
CA LEU A 80 -25.41 -42.61 13.17
C LEU A 80 -25.07 -42.47 11.68
N TYR A 81 -25.83 -43.07 10.75
CA TYR A 81 -25.60 -42.89 9.31
C TYR A 81 -25.80 -41.44 8.86
N ASN A 82 -26.77 -40.73 9.45
CA ASN A 82 -26.99 -39.31 9.15
C ASN A 82 -25.84 -38.43 9.67
N GLN A 83 -25.16 -38.85 10.74
CA GLN A 83 -24.00 -38.12 11.29
C GLN A 83 -22.76 -38.22 10.40
N VAL A 84 -22.64 -39.23 9.54
CA VAL A 84 -21.52 -39.35 8.59
C VAL A 84 -21.53 -38.18 7.60
N ALA A 85 -22.69 -37.88 7.02
CA ALA A 85 -22.82 -36.77 6.08
C ALA A 85 -22.58 -35.40 6.75
N GLU A 86 -23.03 -35.23 7.99
CA GLU A 86 -22.76 -34.01 8.79
C GLU A 86 -21.26 -33.87 9.10
N ALA A 87 -20.60 -34.98 9.49
CA ALA A 87 -19.17 -34.99 9.75
C ALA A 87 -18.35 -34.65 8.50
N GLU A 88 -18.71 -35.19 7.33
CA GLU A 88 -18.07 -34.87 6.04
C GLU A 88 -18.27 -33.41 5.65
N ALA A 89 -19.46 -32.84 5.88
CA ALA A 89 -19.72 -31.42 5.64
C ALA A 89 -18.87 -30.52 6.54
N ILE A 90 -18.74 -30.87 7.82
CA ILE A 90 -17.87 -30.17 8.78
C ILE A 90 -16.41 -30.26 8.34
N ASP A 91 -15.93 -31.45 7.98
CA ASP A 91 -14.56 -31.65 7.52
C ASP A 91 -14.26 -30.81 6.27
N SER A 92 -15.14 -30.86 5.27
CA SER A 92 -15.02 -30.06 4.05
C SER A 92 -14.96 -28.55 4.33
N ALA A 93 -15.79 -28.06 5.26
CA ALA A 93 -15.78 -26.65 5.66
C ALA A 93 -14.48 -26.27 6.39
N LEU A 94 -13.99 -27.12 7.30
CA LEU A 94 -12.74 -26.89 8.03
C LEU A 94 -11.53 -26.91 7.11
N VAL A 95 -11.45 -27.89 6.18
CA VAL A 95 -10.39 -27.97 5.17
C VAL A 95 -10.41 -26.74 4.26
N SER A 96 -11.59 -26.32 3.81
CA SER A 96 -11.75 -25.14 2.95
C SER A 96 -11.27 -23.86 3.66
N ARG A 97 -11.64 -23.69 4.94
CA ARG A 97 -11.20 -22.56 5.76
C ARG A 97 -9.70 -22.59 5.99
N ALA A 98 -9.14 -23.75 6.35
CA ALA A 98 -7.71 -23.93 6.56
C ALA A 98 -6.90 -23.62 5.30
N LYS A 99 -7.39 -24.01 4.10
CA LYS A 99 -6.77 -23.67 2.82
C LYS A 99 -6.76 -22.16 2.57
N ILE A 100 -7.87 -21.46 2.82
CA ILE A 100 -7.95 -20.01 2.68
C ILE A 100 -7.03 -19.31 3.69
N GLU A 101 -6.99 -19.79 4.94
CA GLU A 101 -6.12 -19.25 5.97
C GLU A 101 -4.64 -19.45 5.65
N ALA A 102 -4.26 -20.64 5.17
CA ALA A 102 -2.90 -20.92 4.70
C ALA A 102 -2.50 -20.00 3.53
N LEU A 103 -3.39 -19.78 2.56
CA LEU A 103 -3.16 -18.84 1.46
C LEU A 103 -3.00 -17.41 1.97
N ASN A 104 -3.84 -16.96 2.90
CA ASN A 104 -3.75 -15.63 3.49
C ASN A 104 -2.49 -15.45 4.33
N VAL A 105 -2.06 -16.48 5.06
CA VAL A 105 -0.80 -16.49 5.81
C VAL A 105 0.39 -16.42 4.85
N ALA A 106 0.37 -17.19 3.75
CA ALA A 106 1.41 -17.16 2.73
C ALA A 106 1.50 -15.80 2.03
N ASP A 107 0.36 -15.21 1.63
CA ASP A 107 0.30 -13.88 1.03
C ASP A 107 0.88 -12.81 1.97
N ARG A 108 0.73 -12.96 3.28
CA ARG A 108 1.25 -12.01 4.27
C ARG A 108 2.74 -12.17 4.58
N GLN A 109 3.33 -13.35 4.37
CA GLN A 109 4.75 -13.58 4.66
C GLN A 109 5.67 -12.73 3.77
N VAL A 110 5.28 -12.50 2.52
CA VAL A 110 6.06 -11.71 1.57
C VAL A 110 5.26 -10.53 1.10
N ASP A 111 5.82 -9.34 1.29
CA ASP A 111 5.26 -8.11 0.77
C ASP A 111 5.55 -7.95 -0.72
N LEU A 112 4.83 -8.72 -1.54
CA LEU A 112 4.93 -8.68 -3.00
C LEU A 112 4.54 -7.31 -3.55
N ALA A 113 3.62 -6.61 -2.88
CA ALA A 113 3.21 -5.27 -3.24
C ALA A 113 4.36 -4.27 -3.10
N TRP A 114 5.12 -4.35 -2.00
CA TRP A 114 6.30 -3.52 -1.79
C TRP A 114 7.43 -3.84 -2.77
N ILE A 115 7.65 -5.13 -3.09
CA ILE A 115 8.64 -5.51 -4.12
C ILE A 115 8.28 -4.89 -5.48
N ALA A 116 6.99 -4.80 -5.83
CA ALA A 116 6.55 -4.26 -7.10
C ALA A 116 6.50 -2.72 -7.16
N GLU A 117 6.10 -2.05 -6.07
CA GLU A 117 5.82 -0.60 -6.07
C GLU A 117 6.78 0.24 -5.20
N GLY A 118 7.60 -0.40 -4.35
CA GLY A 118 8.46 0.26 -3.37
C GLY A 118 9.48 1.21 -3.99
N ASP A 119 10.08 0.84 -5.12
CA ASP A 119 11.04 1.69 -5.84
C ASP A 119 10.41 3.00 -6.33
N LYS A 120 9.16 2.95 -6.79
CA LYS A 120 8.44 4.15 -7.26
C LYS A 120 8.16 5.11 -6.10
N ILE A 121 7.73 4.57 -4.96
CA ILE A 121 7.48 5.36 -3.74
C ILE A 121 8.79 5.98 -3.25
N ASN A 122 9.85 5.17 -3.11
CA ASN A 122 11.16 5.65 -2.66
C ASN A 122 11.69 6.75 -3.58
N GLY A 123 11.59 6.56 -4.90
CA GLY A 123 11.99 7.57 -5.88
C GLY A 123 11.23 8.90 -5.73
N GLN A 124 9.91 8.86 -5.47
CA GLN A 124 9.15 10.09 -5.21
C GLN A 124 9.46 10.72 -3.87
N MET A 125 9.62 9.91 -2.82
CA MET A 125 10.00 10.37 -1.48
C MET A 125 11.36 11.09 -1.51
N GLU A 126 12.34 10.55 -2.23
CA GLU A 126 13.63 11.20 -2.41
C GLU A 126 13.53 12.51 -3.20
N ARG A 127 12.75 12.54 -4.29
CA ARG A 127 12.50 13.78 -5.05
C ARG A 127 11.86 14.84 -4.17
N PHE A 128 10.89 14.44 -3.36
CA PHE A 128 10.21 15.31 -2.42
C PHE A 128 11.21 15.86 -1.40
N LYS A 129 12.00 14.99 -0.75
CA LYS A 129 13.05 15.41 0.19
C LYS A 129 14.05 16.38 -0.43
N ARG A 130 14.54 16.11 -1.65
CA ARG A 130 15.45 17.03 -2.37
C ARG A 130 14.81 18.39 -2.63
N ASN A 131 13.52 18.44 -2.95
CA ASN A 131 12.81 19.70 -3.14
C ASN A 131 12.60 20.43 -1.80
N ILE A 132 12.37 19.71 -0.70
CA ILE A 132 12.31 20.29 0.65
C ILE A 132 13.66 20.93 1.01
N ASP A 133 14.78 20.26 0.72
CA ASP A 133 16.11 20.79 0.95
C ASP A 133 16.43 22.04 0.10
N ARG A 134 15.70 22.25 -1.00
CA ARG A 134 15.82 23.45 -1.85
C ARG A 134 15.05 24.66 -1.32
N ILE A 135 14.25 24.55 -0.26
CA ILE A 135 13.46 25.67 0.28
C ILE A 135 14.36 26.81 0.74
N LEU A 136 15.39 26.52 1.54
CA LEU A 136 16.32 27.52 2.04
C LEU A 136 17.10 28.24 0.92
N PRO A 137 17.75 27.54 -0.03
CA PRO A 137 18.47 28.21 -1.12
C PRO A 137 17.54 28.96 -2.10
N ALA A 138 16.26 28.59 -2.19
CA ALA A 138 15.26 29.36 -2.94
C ALA A 138 14.74 30.59 -2.19
N GLY A 139 15.34 30.96 -1.04
CA GLY A 139 14.95 32.10 -0.24
C GLY A 139 13.74 31.86 0.66
N GLY A 140 13.40 30.61 0.98
CA GLY A 140 12.38 30.22 1.96
C GLY A 140 12.88 30.29 3.41
N THR A 141 11.96 30.18 4.37
CA THR A 141 12.29 30.22 5.81
C THR A 141 12.59 28.83 6.38
N PRO A 142 13.32 28.74 7.50
CA PRO A 142 13.47 27.48 8.25
C PRO A 142 12.12 26.85 8.63
N ASP A 143 11.16 27.66 9.08
CA ASP A 143 9.81 27.20 9.46
C ASP A 143 9.06 26.57 8.27
N ASP A 144 9.21 27.13 7.06
CA ASP A 144 8.64 26.51 5.85
C ASP A 144 9.27 25.14 5.60
N LYS A 145 10.61 25.04 5.72
CA LYS A 145 11.31 23.76 5.54
C LYS A 145 10.84 22.74 6.58
N GLU A 146 10.69 23.13 7.83
CA GLU A 146 10.23 22.27 8.91
C GLU A 146 8.81 21.75 8.64
N ARG A 147 7.87 22.64 8.28
CA ARG A 147 6.49 22.25 7.90
C ARG A 147 6.47 21.23 6.76
N TRP A 148 7.30 21.41 5.73
CA TRP A 148 7.38 20.45 4.63
C TRP A 148 8.06 19.12 5.04
N MET A 149 9.04 19.18 5.94
CA MET A 149 9.64 17.99 6.55
C MET A 149 8.64 17.18 7.38
N GLU A 150 7.70 17.83 8.08
CA GLU A 150 6.61 17.13 8.79
C GLU A 150 5.75 16.32 7.81
N TYR A 151 5.35 16.91 6.67
CA TYR A 151 4.63 16.16 5.63
C TYR A 151 5.44 14.97 5.11
N TYR A 152 6.75 15.13 4.91
CA TYR A 152 7.62 14.01 4.55
C TYR A 152 7.58 12.89 5.60
N HIS A 153 7.63 13.22 6.89
CA HIS A 153 7.55 12.24 7.98
C HIS A 153 6.18 11.56 8.07
N VAL A 154 5.10 12.25 7.75
CA VAL A 154 3.76 11.66 7.66
C VAL A 154 3.74 10.58 6.59
N TYR A 155 4.25 10.86 5.38
CA TYR A 155 4.30 9.86 4.31
C TYR A 155 5.25 8.71 4.62
N GLN A 156 6.40 9.00 5.22
CA GLN A 156 7.34 7.96 5.69
C GLN A 156 6.67 7.02 6.70
N SER A 157 5.91 7.57 7.64
CA SER A 157 5.16 6.80 8.63
C SER A 157 4.03 6.00 7.97
N ALA A 158 3.32 6.59 7.01
CA ALA A 158 2.29 5.89 6.24
C ALA A 158 2.85 4.64 5.55
N VAL A 159 3.97 4.77 4.83
CA VAL A 159 4.65 3.62 4.18
C VAL A 159 5.00 2.53 5.19
N LYS A 160 5.55 2.92 6.35
CA LYS A 160 5.92 1.97 7.41
C LYS A 160 4.69 1.24 7.95
N VAL A 161 3.63 1.96 8.29
CA VAL A 161 2.37 1.37 8.79
C VAL A 161 1.75 0.45 7.74
N THR A 162 1.78 0.82 6.46
CA THR A 162 1.28 -0.02 5.36
C THR A 162 2.07 -1.32 5.20
N ARG A 163 3.40 -1.29 5.42
CA ARG A 163 4.23 -2.52 5.44
C ARG A 163 3.90 -3.42 6.63
N ASP A 164 3.73 -2.81 7.80
CA ASP A 164 3.51 -3.54 9.06
C ASP A 164 2.05 -3.99 9.26
N ALA A 165 1.10 -3.43 8.49
CA ALA A 165 -0.33 -3.71 8.62
C ALA A 165 -0.70 -5.14 8.23
N TYR A 166 -1.65 -5.70 9.00
CA TYR A 166 -2.23 -7.02 8.76
C TYR A 166 -3.31 -6.97 7.66
N MET A 167 -2.87 -6.99 6.39
CA MET A 167 -3.75 -6.95 5.23
C MET A 167 -3.23 -7.78 4.04
N PRO A 168 -4.09 -8.22 3.10
CA PRO A 168 -3.67 -8.90 1.88
C PRO A 168 -2.85 -8.00 0.93
N ASN A 169 -1.96 -8.58 0.12
CA ASN A 169 -1.08 -7.86 -0.81
C ASN A 169 -1.86 -7.02 -1.83
N ALA A 170 -3.02 -7.49 -2.29
CA ALA A 170 -3.86 -6.73 -3.22
C ALA A 170 -4.37 -5.41 -2.60
N GLN A 171 -4.69 -5.40 -1.31
CA GLN A 171 -5.07 -4.19 -0.59
C GLN A 171 -3.85 -3.31 -0.33
N ARG A 172 -2.74 -3.92 0.11
CA ARG A 172 -1.48 -3.22 0.35
C ARG A 172 -0.98 -2.46 -0.89
N LYS A 173 -1.08 -3.06 -2.07
CA LYS A 173 -0.75 -2.41 -3.34
C LYS A 173 -1.59 -1.16 -3.60
N LYS A 174 -2.90 -1.19 -3.29
CA LYS A 174 -3.78 -0.01 -3.45
C LYS A 174 -3.34 1.12 -2.52
N GLU A 175 -3.00 0.81 -1.27
CA GLU A 175 -2.51 1.81 -0.33
C GLU A 175 -1.16 2.40 -0.74
N TYR A 176 -0.25 1.59 -1.28
CA TYR A 176 1.00 2.09 -1.85
C TYR A 176 0.78 3.05 -3.01
N LEU A 177 -0.14 2.74 -3.93
CA LEU A 177 -0.47 3.62 -5.04
C LEU A 177 -1.09 4.93 -4.56
N ARG A 178 -1.96 4.89 -3.54
CA ARG A 178 -2.50 6.11 -2.91
C ARG A 178 -1.42 6.98 -2.29
N ILE A 179 -0.50 6.38 -1.52
CA ILE A 179 0.63 7.11 -0.94
C ILE A 179 1.49 7.73 -2.05
N TYR A 180 1.77 6.98 -3.11
CA TYR A 180 2.52 7.48 -4.26
C TYR A 180 1.85 8.71 -4.92
N GLU A 181 0.54 8.64 -5.16
CA GLU A 181 -0.23 9.74 -5.72
C GLU A 181 -0.21 10.98 -4.82
N ASP A 182 -0.39 10.79 -3.51
CA ASP A 182 -0.36 11.89 -2.55
C ASP A 182 1.01 12.55 -2.44
N VAL A 183 2.09 11.77 -2.36
CA VAL A 183 3.46 12.31 -2.36
C VAL A 183 3.73 13.07 -3.66
N THR A 184 3.30 12.52 -4.80
CA THR A 184 3.48 13.18 -6.11
C THR A 184 2.73 14.51 -6.16
N ARG A 185 1.50 14.55 -5.66
CA ARG A 185 0.67 15.76 -5.59
C ARG A 185 1.29 16.82 -4.68
N GLN A 186 1.71 16.45 -3.47
CA GLN A 186 2.37 17.39 -2.55
C GLN A 186 3.69 17.91 -3.10
N ASN A 187 4.47 17.03 -3.73
CA ASN A 187 5.70 17.44 -4.38
C ASN A 187 5.44 18.45 -5.52
N GLY A 188 4.36 18.26 -6.30
CA GLY A 188 3.94 19.24 -7.31
C GLY A 188 3.62 20.62 -6.73
N ILE A 189 2.92 20.66 -5.59
CA ILE A 189 2.63 21.91 -4.87
C ILE A 189 3.93 22.57 -4.39
N LEU A 190 4.86 21.79 -3.81
CA LEU A 190 6.15 22.29 -3.36
C LEU A 190 6.98 22.85 -4.52
N VAL A 191 7.04 22.16 -5.67
CA VAL A 191 7.75 22.67 -6.85
C VAL A 191 7.15 24.00 -7.33
N GLY A 192 5.81 24.11 -7.37
CA GLY A 192 5.14 25.38 -7.71
C GLY A 192 5.40 26.49 -6.70
N TYR A 193 5.54 26.15 -5.41
CA TYR A 193 5.97 27.09 -4.38
C TYR A 193 7.42 27.57 -4.60
N LEU A 194 8.35 26.64 -4.84
CA LEU A 194 9.76 26.94 -5.09
C LEU A 194 9.94 27.82 -6.34
N ALA A 195 9.25 27.51 -7.44
CA ALA A 195 9.32 28.29 -8.67
C ALA A 195 8.86 29.75 -8.46
N ARG A 196 7.77 29.96 -7.71
CA ARG A 196 7.28 31.31 -7.38
C ARG A 196 8.29 32.08 -6.52
N ARG A 197 8.87 31.43 -5.51
CA ARG A 197 9.92 32.02 -4.66
C ARG A 197 11.16 32.40 -5.47
N GLN A 198 11.67 31.48 -6.29
CA GLN A 198 12.85 31.73 -7.12
C GLN A 198 12.63 32.88 -8.10
N ASN A 199 11.44 32.96 -8.72
CA ASN A 199 11.08 34.09 -9.58
C ASN A 199 11.01 35.40 -8.79
N ALA A 200 10.45 35.41 -7.58
CA ALA A 200 10.39 36.61 -6.74
C ALA A 200 11.80 37.08 -6.33
N THR A 201 12.70 36.15 -5.98
CA THR A 201 14.10 36.46 -5.68
C THR A 201 14.82 37.02 -6.91
N MET A 202 14.62 36.42 -8.09
CA MET A 202 15.21 36.91 -9.34
C MET A 202 14.71 38.32 -9.68
N THR A 203 13.39 38.55 -9.59
CA THR A 203 12.80 39.88 -9.81
C THR A 203 13.32 40.89 -8.79
N GLY A 204 13.42 40.53 -7.50
CA GLY A 204 14.00 41.40 -6.48
C GLY A 204 15.45 41.76 -6.76
N ASN A 205 16.26 40.79 -7.20
CA ASN A 205 17.65 41.03 -7.61
C ASN A 205 17.73 41.96 -8.82
N LEU A 206 16.85 41.80 -9.81
CA LEU A 206 16.78 42.67 -10.99
C LEU A 206 16.31 44.09 -10.64
N LEU A 207 15.37 44.24 -9.69
CA LEU A 207 14.90 45.54 -9.22
C LEU A 207 15.96 46.26 -8.36
N ASN A 208 16.72 45.50 -7.56
CA ASN A 208 17.82 46.02 -6.75
C ASN A 208 19.09 46.27 -7.56
N ALA A 209 19.22 45.66 -8.74
CA ALA A 209 20.30 45.95 -9.68
C ALA A 209 20.14 47.40 -10.15
N THR A 210 20.82 48.30 -9.44
CA THR A 210 20.96 49.69 -9.85
C THR A 210 21.81 49.69 -11.12
N ASP A 211 21.26 50.18 -12.23
CA ASP A 211 22.04 50.43 -13.43
C ASP A 211 23.00 51.58 -13.12
N GLU A 212 24.17 51.28 -12.56
CA GLU A 212 25.31 52.21 -12.53
C GLU A 212 25.85 52.36 -13.96
N ARG A 213 25.03 52.95 -14.84
CA ARG A 213 25.56 53.59 -16.03
C ARG A 213 26.43 54.72 -15.53
N ASN A 214 27.73 54.46 -15.50
CA ASN A 214 28.75 55.49 -15.51
C ASN A 214 28.61 56.26 -16.82
N LEU A 215 27.63 57.17 -16.87
CA LEU A 215 27.52 58.18 -17.90
C LEU A 215 28.83 58.93 -17.85
N ASN A 216 29.66 58.75 -18.87
CA ASN A 216 30.88 59.53 -19.04
C ASN A 216 30.46 60.95 -19.43
N LYS A 217 29.99 61.71 -18.43
CA LYS A 217 29.52 63.09 -18.56
C LYS A 217 30.58 63.93 -19.26
N GLY A 218 31.86 63.66 -19.01
CA GLY A 218 32.98 64.33 -19.68
C GLY A 218 33.07 64.05 -21.18
N SER A 219 32.76 62.83 -21.63
CA SER A 219 32.69 62.51 -23.07
C SER A 219 31.47 63.12 -23.74
N ILE A 220 30.30 63.06 -23.08
CA ILE A 220 29.05 63.63 -23.59
C ILE A 220 29.17 65.15 -23.72
N VAL A 221 29.75 65.81 -22.71
CA VAL A 221 30.01 67.26 -22.75
C VAL A 221 31.04 67.59 -23.82
N ARG A 222 32.13 66.83 -23.95
CA ARG A 222 33.11 67.05 -25.04
C ARG A 222 32.49 66.89 -26.42
N GLU A 223 31.67 65.87 -26.62
CA GLU A 223 30.98 65.62 -27.88
C GLU A 223 29.98 66.74 -28.20
N ALA A 224 29.20 67.20 -27.20
CA ALA A 224 28.30 68.33 -27.35
C ALA A 224 29.05 69.64 -27.70
N VAL A 225 30.18 69.91 -27.03
CA VAL A 225 31.03 71.07 -27.32
C VAL A 225 31.67 70.95 -28.71
N THR A 226 32.10 69.75 -29.11
CA THR A 226 32.66 69.51 -30.44
C THR A 226 31.61 69.77 -31.52
N ARG A 227 30.38 69.26 -31.34
CA ARG A 227 29.25 69.53 -32.24
C ARG A 227 28.85 71.01 -32.29
N TRP A 228 28.93 71.73 -31.18
CA TRP A 228 28.70 73.18 -31.16
C TRP A 228 29.78 73.94 -31.94
N ASN A 229 31.05 73.59 -31.74
CA ASN A 229 32.16 74.19 -32.49
C ASN A 229 32.06 73.86 -33.98
N GLU A 230 31.76 72.60 -34.34
CA GLU A 230 31.53 72.19 -35.72
C GLU A 230 30.36 72.94 -36.36
N SER A 231 29.26 73.14 -35.63
CA SER A 231 28.13 73.98 -36.08
C SER A 231 28.54 75.44 -36.30
N ARG A 232 29.36 76.01 -35.42
CA ARG A 232 29.92 77.37 -35.60
C ARG A 232 30.80 77.47 -36.84
N PHE A 233 31.62 76.45 -37.12
CA PHE A 233 32.43 76.41 -38.32
C PHE A 233 31.62 76.15 -39.59
N ALA A 234 30.54 75.36 -39.52
CA ALA A 234 29.61 75.17 -40.64
C ALA A 234 28.85 76.47 -40.98
N VAL A 235 28.44 77.25 -39.98
CA VAL A 235 27.80 78.57 -40.18
C VAL A 235 28.80 79.59 -40.73
N ARG A 236 30.10 79.50 -40.39
CA ARG A 236 31.16 80.34 -40.98
C ARG A 236 31.65 79.86 -42.35
N GLY A 237 31.55 78.57 -42.63
CA GLY A 237 31.88 77.96 -43.92
C GLY A 237 30.90 78.32 -45.03
N SER A 238 29.70 78.80 -44.66
CA SER A 238 28.75 79.39 -45.60
C SER A 238 29.06 80.85 -45.95
N GLN A 239 30.15 81.44 -45.44
CA GLN A 239 30.52 82.83 -45.72
C GLN A 239 31.99 82.93 -46.15
N ALA A 240 32.32 82.21 -47.21
CA ALA A 240 33.52 82.47 -48.01
C ALA A 240 33.35 81.91 -49.43
N ASP A 241 32.41 82.47 -50.19
CA ASP A 241 32.65 82.77 -51.62
C ASP A 241 31.58 83.76 -52.16
N GLY A 242 32.00 84.79 -52.89
CA GLY A 242 31.10 85.63 -53.71
C GLY A 242 31.02 87.14 -53.42
N GLY A 243 32.00 87.89 -53.92
CA GLY A 243 31.79 89.08 -54.77
C GLY A 243 30.96 90.29 -54.29
N THR A 244 31.67 91.39 -54.03
CA THR A 244 31.39 92.81 -54.37
C THR A 244 29.98 93.20 -54.85
N GLY A 245 29.34 94.14 -54.13
CA GLY A 245 28.22 94.93 -54.64
C GLY A 245 27.65 95.85 -53.55
N GLY A 246 27.78 97.17 -53.71
CA GLY A 246 27.45 98.16 -52.70
C GLY A 246 25.94 98.33 -52.44
N GLY A 247 25.62 98.97 -51.32
CA GLY A 247 24.24 99.26 -50.94
C GLY A 247 24.12 99.63 -49.47
N GLU A 248 24.37 100.91 -49.20
CA GLU A 248 24.08 101.62 -47.96
C GLU A 248 22.60 101.46 -47.56
N VAL A 249 22.31 100.86 -46.40
CA VAL A 249 21.10 101.21 -45.63
C VAL A 249 21.33 101.00 -44.14
N ASP A 250 21.12 102.11 -43.44
CA ASP A 250 21.02 102.35 -42.01
C ASP A 250 19.92 101.48 -41.35
N GLU A 251 20.13 101.05 -40.11
CA GLU A 251 19.19 101.23 -38.99
C GLU A 251 19.53 100.39 -37.74
N THR A 252 20.11 101.10 -36.78
CA THR A 252 19.79 101.16 -35.33
C THR A 252 19.75 99.93 -34.41
N VAL A 253 20.36 100.18 -33.26
CA VAL A 253 20.58 99.37 -32.07
C VAL A 253 19.30 99.26 -31.22
N ASN A 254 19.07 98.13 -30.55
CA ASN A 254 18.40 98.17 -29.26
C ASN A 254 18.98 97.17 -28.24
N LYS A 255 19.55 97.75 -27.18
CA LYS A 255 19.99 97.10 -25.94
C LYS A 255 18.81 97.16 -24.97
N GLY A 256 18.24 96.01 -24.62
CA GLY A 256 17.36 95.89 -23.45
C GLY A 256 18.19 95.50 -22.24
N ASN A 257 18.10 96.30 -21.18
CA ASN A 257 18.54 95.97 -19.82
C ASN A 257 17.80 94.76 -19.27
#